data_AF-A0A9W9NFS1-F1
#
_entry.id   AF-A0A9W9NFS1-F1
#
_cell.length_a   1.000
_cell.length_b   1.000
_cell.length_c   1.000
_cell.angle_alpha   90.00
_cell.angle_beta   90.00
_cell.angle_gamma   90.00
#
_symmetry.space_group_name_H-M   'P 1'
#
loop_
_entity.id
_entity.type
_entity.pdbx_description
1 polymer ?
#
loop_
_entity_poly.entity_id
_entity_poly.type
_entity_poly.pdbx_seq_one_letter_code
_entity_poly.pdbx_strand_id
1 'polypeptide(L)'
;MTRSKLTRQMESLSLDNDSDDSHHGDFESSFIDEFHGLAKLKKWKVGSKTWKRNWEVYTQAENERLSRNRAARLESWQQLCEKVGLEPPASITQCKKALNGIYVNMVDLCECWATGERPKKFKNAKQLASYTKSEGKFFNHNLAKENKAL
;
A
#
# COMPACT_ATOMS: atom_id res chain seq x y z
N MET A 1 -4.32 -22.44 9.01
CA MET A 1 -4.42 -21.04 9.46
C MET A 1 -4.01 -20.14 8.31
N THR A 2 -4.95 -19.39 7.73
CA THR A 2 -4.77 -18.65 6.48
C THR A 2 -4.03 -17.34 6.76
N ARG A 3 -2.81 -17.16 6.24
CA ARG A 3 -2.04 -15.90 6.31
C ARG A 3 -2.87 -14.77 5.69
N SER A 4 -2.90 -13.59 6.33
CA SER A 4 -3.66 -12.44 5.83
C SER A 4 -3.10 -11.94 4.49
N LYS A 5 -3.96 -11.28 3.72
CA LYS A 5 -3.65 -10.73 2.40
C LYS A 5 -2.49 -9.72 2.45
N LEU A 6 -2.42 -8.94 3.54
CA LEU A 6 -1.34 -7.98 3.82
C LEU A 6 -0.01 -8.70 4.12
N THR A 7 -0.05 -9.76 4.93
CA THR A 7 1.15 -10.50 5.33
C THR A 7 1.84 -11.20 4.15
N ARG A 8 1.06 -11.77 3.22
CA ARG A 8 1.62 -12.44 2.04
C ARG A 8 2.30 -11.47 1.06
N GLN A 9 1.81 -10.24 0.99
CA GLN A 9 2.26 -9.25 0.02
C GLN A 9 3.58 -8.58 0.43
N MET A 10 3.85 -8.51 1.74
CA MET A 10 5.10 -7.97 2.26
C MET A 10 6.24 -8.99 2.28
N GLU A 11 5.95 -10.30 2.28
CA GLU A 11 6.97 -11.37 2.35
C GLU A 11 7.65 -11.69 0.99
N SER A 12 7.15 -11.20 -0.15
CA SER A 12 7.55 -11.71 -1.47
C SER A 12 8.72 -11.00 -2.16
N LEU A 13 9.47 -10.10 -1.51
CA LEU A 13 10.42 -9.21 -2.21
C LEU A 13 11.79 -9.06 -1.53
N SER A 14 12.22 -10.07 -0.77
CA SER A 14 13.55 -10.05 -0.16
C SER A 14 14.61 -10.56 -1.15
N LEU A 15 15.20 -9.66 -1.94
CA LEU A 15 16.53 -9.84 -2.55
C LEU A 15 17.28 -8.50 -2.58
N ASP A 16 18.28 -8.46 -1.70
CA ASP A 16 19.56 -7.72 -1.67
C ASP A 16 19.66 -6.34 -2.34
N ASN A 17 19.88 -5.30 -1.53
CA ASN A 17 21.20 -4.69 -1.26
C ASN A 17 21.08 -3.19 -0.94
N ASP A 18 21.98 -2.72 -0.08
CA ASP A 18 22.02 -1.41 0.59
C ASP A 18 22.05 -0.20 -0.35
N SER A 19 21.29 0.84 0.01
CA SER A 19 21.84 2.19 0.23
C SER A 19 20.77 3.12 0.79
N ASP A 20 21.13 3.78 1.88
CA ASP A 20 20.38 4.79 2.63
C ASP A 20 20.41 6.13 1.89
N ASP A 21 19.26 6.76 1.67
CA ASP A 21 19.18 8.20 1.48
C ASP A 21 17.81 8.70 1.96
N SER A 22 17.85 9.41 3.08
CA SER A 22 16.72 10.08 3.71
C SER A 22 16.66 11.52 3.21
N HIS A 23 15.61 11.85 2.45
CA HIS A 23 15.20 13.24 2.24
C HIS A 23 13.80 13.47 2.81
N HIS A 24 13.77 14.38 3.79
CA HIS A 24 12.59 14.85 4.49
C HIS A 24 12.05 16.09 3.78
N GLY A 25 10.80 16.01 3.34
CA GLY A 25 9.84 17.12 3.38
C GLY A 25 10.03 18.23 2.38
N ASP A 26 9.41 18.06 1.21
CA ASP A 26 8.72 19.15 0.56
C ASP A 26 7.25 18.75 0.39
N PHE A 27 6.39 19.75 0.25
CA PHE A 27 4.95 19.67 0.04
C PHE A 27 4.65 18.90 -1.26
N GLU A 28 4.88 17.59 -1.23
CA GLU A 28 4.81 16.69 -2.37
C GLU A 28 3.34 16.49 -2.69
N SER A 29 2.97 16.92 -3.90
CA SER A 29 1.80 16.41 -4.60
C SER A 29 1.68 14.91 -4.33
N SER A 30 0.54 14.47 -3.82
CA SER A 30 0.22 13.05 -3.65
C SER A 30 0.65 12.24 -4.89
N PHE A 31 1.16 11.02 -4.72
CA PHE A 31 1.44 10.14 -5.87
C PHE A 31 0.16 9.88 -6.70
N ILE A 32 -1.02 9.99 -6.09
CA ILE A 32 -2.31 9.95 -6.79
C ILE A 32 -2.45 11.15 -7.72
N ASP A 33 -2.09 12.35 -7.25
CA ASP A 33 -2.14 13.59 -8.02
C ASP A 33 -1.12 13.56 -9.16
N GLU A 34 0.08 13.01 -8.94
CA GLU A 34 1.05 12.77 -10.01
C GLU A 34 0.48 11.88 -11.11
N PHE A 35 -0.16 10.77 -10.74
CA PHE A 35 -0.80 9.90 -11.72
C PHE A 35 -1.94 10.60 -12.44
N HIS A 36 -2.78 11.37 -11.74
CA HIS A 36 -3.85 12.14 -12.37
C HIS A 36 -3.30 13.16 -13.37
N GLY A 37 -2.20 13.83 -13.04
CA GLY A 37 -1.45 14.72 -13.94
C GLY A 37 -0.96 13.98 -15.18
N LEU A 38 -0.33 12.81 -15.00
CA LEU A 38 0.14 11.95 -16.09
C LEU A 38 -1.02 11.48 -16.98
N ALA A 39 -2.12 11.02 -16.39
CA ALA A 39 -3.30 10.57 -17.10
C ALA A 39 -3.91 11.71 -17.95
N LYS A 40 -3.94 12.93 -17.41
CA LYS A 40 -4.38 14.13 -18.14
C LYS A 40 -3.45 14.43 -19.32
N LEU A 41 -2.13 14.41 -19.10
CA LEU A 41 -1.13 14.65 -20.15
C LEU A 41 -1.23 13.61 -21.28
N LYS A 42 -1.41 12.33 -20.91
CA LYS A 42 -1.56 11.20 -21.84
C LYS A 42 -2.98 11.05 -22.41
N LYS A 43 -3.91 11.94 -22.03
CA LYS A 43 -5.32 11.94 -22.45
C LYS A 43 -6.04 10.61 -22.15
N TRP A 44 -5.69 9.94 -21.06
CA TRP A 44 -6.37 8.74 -20.61
C TRP A 44 -7.69 9.12 -19.93
N LYS A 45 -8.82 8.75 -20.53
CA LYS A 45 -10.14 8.95 -19.90
C LYS A 45 -10.19 8.20 -18.57
N VAL A 46 -10.53 8.90 -17.49
CA VAL A 46 -10.68 8.32 -16.14
C VAL A 46 -11.63 7.13 -16.19
N GLY A 47 -11.22 6.02 -15.58
CA GLY A 47 -11.99 4.78 -15.55
C GLY A 47 -11.99 3.96 -16.85
N SER A 48 -11.37 4.45 -17.93
CA SER A 48 -11.16 3.66 -19.15
C SER A 48 -10.25 2.45 -18.90
N LYS A 49 -10.26 1.47 -19.82
CA LYS A 49 -9.40 0.28 -19.73
C LYS A 49 -7.92 0.65 -19.65
N THR A 50 -7.48 1.61 -20.46
CA THR A 50 -6.10 2.11 -20.48
C THR A 50 -5.76 2.84 -19.18
N TRP A 51 -6.66 3.69 -18.67
CA TRP A 51 -6.45 4.38 -17.39
C TRP A 51 -6.29 3.37 -16.24
N LYS A 52 -7.19 2.39 -16.13
CA LYS A 52 -7.16 1.36 -15.08
C LYS A 52 -5.88 0.52 -15.14
N ARG A 53 -5.49 0.08 -16.34
CA ARG A 53 -4.24 -0.70 -16.52
C ARG A 53 -3.01 0.09 -16.06
N ASN A 54 -2.91 1.36 -16.45
CA ASN A 54 -1.75 2.18 -16.05
C ASN A 54 -1.80 2.54 -14.56
N TRP A 55 -2.98 2.78 -14.00
CA TRP A 55 -3.17 2.99 -12.57
C TRP A 55 -2.70 1.79 -11.75
N GLU A 56 -3.07 0.58 -12.17
CA GLU A 56 -2.63 -0.66 -11.51
C GLU A 56 -1.11 -0.81 -11.53
N VAL A 57 -0.46 -0.53 -12.68
CA VAL A 57 1.01 -0.59 -12.80
C VAL A 57 1.67 0.47 -11.91
N TYR A 58 1.17 1.70 -11.94
CA TYR A 58 1.74 2.81 -11.19
C TYR A 58 1.61 2.60 -9.67
N THR A 59 0.43 2.23 -9.18
CA THR A 59 0.20 1.95 -7.75
C THR A 59 0.98 0.74 -7.25
N GLN A 60 1.19 -0.29 -8.09
CA GLN A 60 2.02 -1.44 -7.75
C GLN A 60 3.48 -1.03 -7.57
N ALA A 61 4.05 -0.30 -8.54
CA ALA A 61 5.43 0.17 -8.48
C ALA A 61 5.67 1.05 -7.24
N GLU A 62 4.72 1.92 -6.91
CA GLU A 62 4.81 2.78 -5.73
C GLU A 62 4.74 1.97 -4.43
N ASN A 63 3.86 0.99 -4.35
CA ASN A 63 3.81 0.08 -3.20
C ASN A 63 5.11 -0.71 -3.02
N GLU A 64 5.73 -1.17 -4.12
CA GLU A 64 7.03 -1.84 -4.08
C GLU A 64 8.14 -0.90 -3.61
N ARG A 65 8.18 0.33 -4.12
CA ARG A 65 9.11 1.39 -3.68
C ARG A 65 8.99 1.62 -2.18
N LEU A 66 7.76 1.75 -1.67
CA LEU A 66 7.51 1.99 -0.26
C LEU A 66 7.77 0.74 0.61
N SER A 67 7.53 -0.47 0.10
CA SER A 67 7.60 -1.70 0.91
C SER A 67 8.97 -2.36 0.96
N ARG A 68 9.85 -2.08 -0.02
CA ARG A 68 11.14 -2.78 -0.27
C ARG A 68 11.96 -3.07 1.00
N ASN A 69 12.08 -2.10 1.91
CA ASN A 69 12.90 -2.25 3.13
C ASN A 69 12.06 -2.35 4.42
N ARG A 70 10.73 -2.23 4.32
CA ARG A 70 9.85 -2.08 5.49
C ARG A 70 9.33 -3.42 6.01
N ALA A 71 9.32 -4.47 5.20
CA ALA A 71 8.76 -5.75 5.61
C ALA A 71 9.61 -6.51 6.64
N ALA A 72 10.93 -6.28 6.65
CA ALA A 72 11.87 -7.01 7.50
C ALA A 72 12.06 -6.40 8.90
N ARG A 73 11.70 -5.12 9.10
CA ARG A 73 12.02 -4.36 10.32
C ARG A 73 10.83 -4.23 11.25
N LEU A 74 11.03 -4.50 12.55
CA LEU A 74 10.00 -4.33 13.56
C LEU A 74 9.48 -2.89 13.60
N GLU A 75 10.39 -1.90 13.54
CA GLU A 75 10.01 -0.47 13.57
C GLU A 75 9.00 -0.14 12.47
N SER A 76 9.17 -0.68 11.27
CA SER A 76 8.26 -0.42 10.15
C SER A 76 6.86 -0.99 10.39
N TRP A 77 6.75 -2.17 11.04
CA TRP A 77 5.47 -2.74 11.42
C TRP A 77 4.80 -1.98 12.57
N GLN A 78 5.59 -1.44 13.51
CA GLN A 78 5.11 -0.60 14.60
C GLN A 78 4.60 0.74 14.08
N GLN A 79 5.35 1.42 13.22
CA GLN A 79 4.92 2.65 12.54
C GLN A 79 3.63 2.42 11.74
N LEU A 80 3.49 1.28 11.08
CA LEU A 80 2.25 0.93 10.38
C LEU A 80 1.07 0.82 11.36
N CYS A 81 1.27 0.18 12.52
CA CYS A 81 0.26 0.11 13.57
C CYS A 81 -0.15 1.52 14.03
N GLU A 82 0.80 2.40 14.33
CA GLU A 82 0.54 3.78 14.76
C GLU A 82 -0.24 4.58 13.71
N LYS A 83 0.16 4.49 12.44
CA LYS A 83 -0.49 5.16 11.31
C LYS A 83 -1.96 4.75 11.16
N VAL A 84 -2.29 3.48 11.39
CA VAL A 84 -3.69 3.01 11.42
C VAL A 84 -4.38 3.22 12.77
N GLY A 85 -3.69 3.81 13.75
CA GLY A 85 -4.21 4.13 15.08
C GLY A 85 -4.34 2.94 16.01
N LEU A 86 -3.35 2.05 15.96
CA LEU A 86 -3.14 0.97 16.92
C LEU A 86 -1.92 1.29 17.78
N GLU A 87 -1.94 0.84 19.03
CA GLU A 87 -0.74 0.82 19.87
C GLU A 87 0.27 -0.19 19.29
N PRO A 88 1.53 0.21 19.03
CA PRO A 88 2.53 -0.64 18.39
C PRO A 88 2.94 -1.81 19.31
N PRO A 89 2.72 -3.07 18.90
CA PRO A 89 3.16 -4.22 19.67
C PRO A 89 4.69 -4.40 19.66
N ALA A 90 5.20 -5.23 20.57
CA ALA A 90 6.64 -5.47 20.74
C ALA A 90 7.27 -6.45 19.73
N SER A 91 6.48 -7.03 18.81
CA SER A 91 7.00 -8.00 17.83
C SER A 91 6.25 -7.95 16.50
N ILE A 92 6.95 -8.31 15.42
CA ILE A 92 6.40 -8.33 14.05
C ILE A 92 5.14 -9.20 13.98
N THR A 93 5.18 -10.37 14.62
CA THR A 93 4.05 -11.31 14.67
C THR A 93 2.82 -10.69 15.33
N GLN A 94 3.01 -9.94 16.41
CA GLN A 94 1.92 -9.24 17.09
C GLN A 94 1.40 -8.07 16.26
N CYS A 95 2.27 -7.29 15.60
CA CYS A 95 1.86 -6.24 14.67
C CYS A 95 0.98 -6.82 13.55
N LYS A 96 1.45 -7.90 12.89
CA LYS A 96 0.69 -8.61 11.84
C LYS A 96 -0.68 -9.07 12.36
N LYS A 97 -0.74 -9.60 13.59
CA LYS A 97 -2.00 -10.03 14.22
C LYS A 97 -2.95 -8.87 14.47
N ALA A 98 -2.46 -7.74 14.98
CA ALA A 98 -3.26 -6.56 15.25
C ALA A 98 -3.82 -5.95 13.95
N LEU A 99 -2.99 -5.87 12.91
CA LEU A 99 -3.35 -5.35 11.60
C LEU A 99 -4.37 -6.22 10.85
N ASN A 100 -4.42 -7.52 11.12
CA ASN A 100 -5.34 -8.44 10.45
C ASN A 100 -6.83 -8.10 10.68
N GLY A 101 -7.17 -7.41 11.77
CA GLY A 101 -8.53 -6.94 12.05
C GLY A 101 -8.89 -5.62 11.38
N ILE A 102 -7.94 -4.97 10.70
CA ILE A 102 -8.10 -3.63 10.15
C ILE A 102 -8.40 -3.71 8.66
N TYR A 103 -9.48 -3.05 8.24
CA TYR A 103 -9.82 -2.87 6.84
C TYR A 103 -9.47 -1.46 6.41
N VAL A 104 -8.43 -1.32 5.58
CA VAL A 104 -7.98 -0.08 4.94
C VAL A 104 -7.75 -0.34 3.46
N ASN A 105 -7.87 0.71 2.64
CA ASN A 105 -7.50 0.61 1.22
C ASN A 105 -5.97 0.73 1.08
N MET A 106 -5.37 -0.09 0.21
CA MET A 106 -3.92 -0.10 0.01
C MET A 106 -3.38 1.19 -0.61
N VAL A 107 -4.12 1.80 -1.53
CA VAL A 107 -3.75 3.11 -2.13
C VAL A 107 -3.75 4.18 -1.05
N ASP A 108 -4.76 4.22 -0.20
CA ASP A 108 -4.80 5.15 0.95
C ASP A 108 -3.67 4.88 1.94
N LEU A 109 -3.22 3.62 2.05
CA LEU A 109 -2.09 3.28 2.89
C LEU A 109 -0.78 3.79 2.30
N CYS A 110 -0.57 3.66 0.98
CA CYS A 110 0.57 4.29 0.29
C CYS A 110 0.55 5.81 0.48
N GLU A 111 -0.63 6.43 0.35
CA GLU A 111 -0.83 7.86 0.58
C GLU A 111 -0.39 8.27 1.99
N CYS A 112 -0.83 7.51 3.00
CA CYS A 112 -0.46 7.74 4.40
C CYS A 112 1.06 7.73 4.65
N TRP A 113 1.81 6.97 3.85
CA TRP A 113 3.26 6.97 3.94
C TRP A 113 3.89 8.22 3.32
N ALA A 114 3.32 8.74 2.24
CA ALA A 114 3.79 9.96 1.60
C ALA A 114 3.39 11.22 2.38
N THR A 115 2.13 11.35 2.76
CA THR A 115 1.57 12.59 3.34
C THR A 115 1.51 12.60 4.87
N GLY A 116 1.58 11.43 5.50
CA GLY A 116 1.33 11.27 6.93
C GLY A 116 -0.15 11.24 7.32
N GLU A 117 -1.07 11.45 6.38
CA GLU A 117 -2.52 11.40 6.65
C GLU A 117 -3.00 9.99 6.98
N ARG A 118 -3.85 9.85 8.01
CA ARG A 118 -4.32 8.53 8.44
C ARG A 118 -5.27 7.93 7.39
N PRO A 119 -5.10 6.66 6.98
CA PRO A 119 -5.97 6.04 6.00
C PRO A 119 -7.36 5.81 6.59
N LYS A 120 -8.38 5.87 5.73
CA LYS A 120 -9.75 5.58 6.12
C LYS A 120 -9.90 4.11 6.53
N LYS A 121 -10.39 3.90 7.76
CA LYS A 121 -10.72 2.57 8.28
C LYS A 121 -12.17 2.19 7.98
N PHE A 122 -12.38 0.92 7.67
CA PHE A 122 -13.69 0.34 7.40
C PHE A 122 -14.04 -0.70 8.46
N LYS A 123 -15.34 -0.87 8.73
CA LYS A 123 -15.80 -1.86 9.71
C LYS A 123 -15.66 -3.29 9.20
N ASN A 124 -15.69 -3.49 7.87
CA ASN A 124 -15.63 -4.80 7.25
C ASN A 124 -15.18 -4.72 5.79
N ALA A 125 -14.86 -5.89 5.22
CA ALA A 125 -14.43 -6.04 3.83
C ALA A 125 -15.47 -5.52 2.81
N LYS A 126 -16.78 -5.61 3.11
CA LYS A 126 -17.83 -5.14 2.19
C LYS A 126 -17.79 -3.62 2.04
N GLN A 127 -17.66 -2.88 3.14
CA GLN A 127 -17.52 -1.42 3.11
C GLN A 127 -16.24 -0.99 2.39
N LEU A 128 -15.11 -1.67 2.68
CA LEU A 128 -13.86 -1.43 1.96
C LEU A 128 -14.03 -1.66 0.45
N ALA A 129 -14.67 -2.76 0.04
CA ALA A 129 -14.89 -3.07 -1.37
C ALA A 129 -15.80 -2.03 -2.06
N SER A 130 -16.84 -1.56 -1.39
CA SER A 130 -17.71 -0.50 -1.92
C SER A 130 -16.94 0.81 -2.14
N TYR A 131 -16.13 1.21 -1.15
CA TYR A 131 -15.29 2.39 -1.25
C TYR A 131 -14.23 2.26 -2.36
N THR A 132 -13.51 1.14 -2.42
CA THR A 132 -12.53 0.88 -3.48
C THR A 132 -13.14 1.01 -4.87
N LYS A 133 -14.40 0.55 -5.05
CA LYS A 133 -15.11 0.68 -6.32
C LYS A 133 -15.56 2.10 -6.61
N SER A 134 -16.09 2.82 -5.61
CA SER A 134 -16.57 4.20 -5.81
C SER A 134 -15.43 5.15 -6.14
N GLU A 135 -14.30 5.01 -5.44
CA GLU A 135 -13.13 5.88 -5.62
C GLU A 135 -12.21 5.43 -6.77
N GLY A 136 -12.45 4.24 -7.34
CA GLY A 136 -11.55 3.68 -8.35
C GLY A 136 -10.16 3.32 -7.83
N LYS A 137 -9.96 3.27 -6.50
CA LYS A 137 -8.68 2.98 -5.81
C LYS A 137 -8.36 1.50 -5.79
N PHE A 138 -8.30 0.89 -6.97
CA PHE A 138 -7.99 -0.51 -7.14
C PHE A 138 -6.49 -0.77 -6.91
N PHE A 139 -6.20 -1.88 -6.26
CA PHE A 139 -4.86 -2.42 -6.12
C PHE A 139 -4.86 -3.86 -6.64
N ASN A 140 -3.99 -4.18 -7.60
CA ASN A 140 -3.97 -5.50 -8.24
C ASN A 140 -3.26 -6.53 -7.35
N HIS A 141 -3.91 -7.66 -7.06
CA HIS A 141 -3.36 -8.75 -6.25
C HIS A 141 -2.60 -9.80 -7.10
N ASN A 142 -2.65 -9.74 -8.43
CA ASN A 142 -2.19 -10.83 -9.29
C ASN A 142 -0.67 -10.97 -9.38
N LEU A 143 0.11 -9.94 -9.02
CA LEU A 143 1.57 -10.08 -8.89
C LEU A 143 2.03 -10.59 -7.51
N ALA A 144 1.20 -10.49 -6.47
CA ALA A 144 1.46 -11.13 -5.17
C ALA A 144 1.38 -12.68 -5.22
N LYS A 145 0.99 -13.25 -6.37
CA LYS A 145 0.94 -14.71 -6.64
C LYS A 145 2.10 -15.22 -7.50
N GLU A 146 2.98 -14.36 -8.02
CA GLU A 146 4.11 -14.81 -8.85
C GLU A 146 5.35 -15.26 -8.06
N ASN A 147 5.32 -15.17 -6.73
CA ASN A 147 6.19 -15.99 -5.89
C ASN A 147 5.53 -17.35 -5.60
N LYS A 148 5.39 -18.16 -6.64
CA LYS A 148 5.44 -19.62 -6.50
C LYS A 148 6.91 -20.02 -6.39
N ALA A 149 7.52 -19.74 -5.24
CA ALA A 149 8.68 -20.46 -4.77
C ALA A 149 8.21 -21.35 -3.61
N LEU A 150 7.63 -22.49 -3.98
CA LEU A 150 7.67 -23.74 -3.22
C LEU A 150 8.20 -24.80 -4.16
#